data_AF-X1MSS2-F1
#
_entry.id   AF-X1MSS2-F1
#
_cell.length_a   1.000
_cell.length_b   1.000
_cell.length_c   1.000
_cell.angle_alpha   90.00
_cell.angle_beta   90.00
_cell.angle_gamma   90.00
#
_symmetry.space_group_name_H-M   'P 1'
#
loop_
_entity.id
_entity.type
_entity.pdbx_description
1 polymer ?
#
loop_
_entity_poly.entity_id
_entity_poly.type
_entity_poly.pdbx_seq_one_letter_code
_entity_poly.pdbx_strand_id
1 'polypeptide(L)'
;NSTMVAILPGTDSIAYGVGAGISNIAGGNFNTFIGNYAGQSNTTGDDNTANGYNALFTNTNGGYNTANGYAALYSNTGGNYNTANGYQALYYNTGNSNTANGSKALYSNTIGHDNTANGYKALFSNIDGRSIELSCKKGSGKPGPFLLLLGVRVTLMELSSGFGWLRQSPAF
;
A
#
# COMPACT_ATOMS: atom_id res chain seq x y z
N ASN A 1 -22.78 -10.64 18.77
CA ASN A 1 -21.61 -11.24 19.45
C ASN A 1 -20.33 -10.69 18.87
N SER A 2 -19.69 -9.77 19.58
CA SER A 2 -18.36 -9.23 19.32
C SER A 2 -17.68 -9.34 20.68
N THR A 3 -16.66 -10.17 20.92
CA THR A 3 -15.32 -10.21 20.31
C THR A 3 -14.55 -11.41 20.85
N MET A 4 -13.76 -12.11 20.03
CA MET A 4 -12.62 -12.90 20.51
C MET A 4 -11.35 -12.08 20.30
N VAL A 5 -10.57 -11.94 21.37
CA VAL A 5 -9.13 -11.63 21.29
C VAL A 5 -8.44 -12.99 21.17
N ALA A 6 -7.72 -13.21 20.08
CA ALA A 6 -6.91 -14.41 19.91
C ALA A 6 -5.43 -14.01 20.03
N ILE A 7 -4.71 -14.66 20.95
CA ILE A 7 -3.25 -14.70 20.91
C ILE A 7 -2.91 -15.74 19.85
N LEU A 8 -2.28 -15.30 18.76
CA LEU A 8 -1.95 -16.18 17.65
C LEU A 8 -0.77 -17.09 18.04
N PRO A 9 -0.60 -18.26 17.39
CA PRO A 9 0.52 -19.16 17.68
C PRO A 9 1.90 -18.66 17.20
N GLY A 10 1.96 -17.50 16.51
CA GLY A 10 3.22 -16.77 16.28
C GLY A 10 3.64 -15.99 17.54
N THR A 11 4.94 -15.89 17.81
CA THR A 11 5.41 -15.14 18.98
C THR A 11 5.00 -13.67 18.86
N ASP A 12 4.57 -13.08 19.97
CA ASP A 12 4.25 -11.65 20.09
C ASP A 12 3.26 -11.11 19.06
N SER A 13 2.28 -11.93 18.66
CA SER A 13 1.23 -11.53 17.71
C SER A 13 -0.15 -11.42 18.35
N ILE A 14 -0.90 -10.37 17.99
CA ILE A 14 -2.22 -10.04 18.56
C ILE A 14 -3.26 -10.00 17.43
N ALA A 15 -4.40 -10.69 17.63
CA ALA A 15 -5.56 -10.60 16.76
C ALA A 15 -6.85 -10.22 17.50
N TYR A 16 -7.64 -9.32 16.91
CA TYR A 16 -8.96 -8.91 17.40
C TYR A 16 -9.97 -8.84 16.26
N GLY A 17 -11.04 -9.64 16.37
CA GLY A 17 -12.10 -9.71 15.36
C GLY A 17 -12.37 -11.15 14.91
N VAL A 18 -13.54 -11.39 14.32
CA VAL A 18 -13.88 -12.73 13.81
C VAL A 18 -12.97 -13.05 12.63
N GLY A 19 -12.25 -14.18 12.70
CA GLY A 19 -11.35 -14.65 11.65
C GLY A 19 -10.06 -13.85 11.50
N ALA A 20 -9.77 -12.89 12.39
CA ALA A 20 -8.53 -12.12 12.38
C ALA A 20 -7.34 -13.05 12.66
N GLY A 21 -6.32 -13.05 11.80
CA GLY A 21 -5.09 -13.83 11.97
C GLY A 21 -5.26 -15.34 12.05
N ILE A 22 -6.42 -15.91 11.68
CA ILE A 22 -6.72 -17.33 11.97
C ILE A 22 -5.73 -18.33 11.34
N SER A 23 -5.09 -17.95 10.22
CA SER A 23 -4.09 -18.78 9.54
C SER A 23 -2.65 -18.43 9.93
N ASN A 24 -2.44 -17.49 10.85
CA ASN A 24 -1.11 -17.10 11.31
C ASN A 24 -0.53 -18.27 12.10
N ILE A 25 0.50 -18.92 11.55
CA ILE A 25 1.15 -20.11 12.12
C ILE A 25 2.55 -19.75 12.64
N ALA A 26 3.26 -20.74 13.19
CA ALA A 26 4.66 -20.57 13.59
C ALA A 26 5.50 -20.08 12.40
N GLY A 27 6.12 -18.91 12.56
CA GLY A 27 6.81 -18.18 11.48
C GLY A 27 6.09 -16.93 10.98
N GLY A 28 4.97 -16.54 11.59
CA GLY A 28 4.35 -15.21 11.44
C GLY A 28 4.35 -14.47 12.77
N ASN A 29 5.50 -13.97 13.17
CA ASN A 29 5.77 -13.30 14.44
C ASN A 29 5.50 -11.79 14.35
N PHE A 30 5.31 -11.15 15.50
CA PHE A 30 5.20 -9.68 15.62
C PHE A 30 4.06 -9.06 14.79
N ASN A 31 2.96 -9.78 14.59
CA ASN A 31 1.82 -9.31 13.81
C ASN A 31 0.72 -8.69 14.67
N THR A 32 0.13 -7.58 14.23
CA THR A 32 -1.06 -6.97 14.86
C THR A 32 -2.21 -6.92 13.87
N PHE A 33 -3.27 -7.69 14.13
CA PHE A 33 -4.45 -7.78 13.27
C PHE A 33 -5.72 -7.34 14.00
N ILE A 34 -6.30 -6.22 13.60
CA ILE A 34 -7.48 -5.64 14.24
C ILE A 34 -8.55 -5.43 13.17
N GLY A 35 -9.68 -6.12 13.28
CA GLY A 35 -10.79 -6.10 12.33
C GLY A 35 -11.19 -7.51 11.90
N ASN A 36 -12.45 -7.69 11.49
CA ASN A 36 -12.89 -8.99 11.00
C ASN A 36 -12.10 -9.36 9.74
N TYR A 37 -11.57 -10.59 9.74
CA TYR A 37 -10.72 -11.16 8.69
C TYR A 37 -9.42 -10.37 8.39
N ALA A 38 -8.99 -9.50 9.31
CA ALA A 38 -7.70 -8.84 9.19
C ALA A 38 -6.58 -9.89 9.25
N GLY A 39 -5.66 -9.89 8.28
CA GLY A 39 -4.55 -10.87 8.23
C GLY A 39 -5.00 -12.33 8.12
N GLN A 40 -6.24 -12.61 7.66
CA GLN A 40 -6.82 -13.96 7.75
C GLN A 40 -5.94 -15.06 7.13
N SER A 41 -5.29 -14.78 6.00
CA SER A 41 -4.47 -15.75 5.27
C SER A 41 -2.96 -15.51 5.42
N ASN A 42 -2.53 -14.78 6.45
CA ASN A 42 -1.11 -14.65 6.79
C ASN A 42 -0.58 -15.98 7.30
N THR A 43 0.39 -16.60 6.65
CA THR A 43 0.95 -17.88 7.11
C THR A 43 2.33 -17.71 7.72
N THR A 44 3.25 -17.04 7.02
CA THR A 44 4.66 -16.87 7.45
C THR A 44 5.17 -15.43 7.30
N GLY A 45 4.27 -14.47 7.12
CA GLY A 45 4.64 -13.05 7.08
C GLY A 45 4.88 -12.52 8.49
N ASP A 46 6.06 -11.99 8.74
CA ASP A 46 6.43 -11.33 10.01
C ASP A 46 6.17 -9.82 9.96
N ASP A 47 6.02 -9.19 11.12
CA ASP A 47 6.02 -7.73 11.28
C ASP A 47 4.94 -6.99 10.48
N ASN A 48 3.74 -7.56 10.36
CA ASN A 48 2.61 -6.93 9.68
C ASN A 48 1.64 -6.27 10.67
N THR A 49 1.15 -5.08 10.31
CA THR A 49 0.05 -4.41 11.02
C THR A 49 -1.14 -4.28 10.09
N ALA A 50 -2.26 -4.90 10.42
CA ALA A 50 -3.52 -4.80 9.69
C ALA A 50 -4.61 -4.23 10.60
N ASN A 51 -5.16 -3.07 10.26
CA ASN A 51 -6.25 -2.44 10.98
C ASN A 51 -7.40 -2.11 10.01
N GLY A 52 -8.47 -2.90 10.07
CA GLY A 52 -9.66 -2.73 9.23
C GLY A 52 -10.28 -4.07 8.83
N TYR A 53 -11.55 -4.02 8.43
CA TYR A 53 -12.22 -5.18 7.83
C TYR A 53 -11.48 -5.62 6.56
N ASN A 54 -11.10 -6.90 6.47
CA ASN A 54 -10.34 -7.47 5.37
C ASN A 54 -8.99 -6.79 5.06
N ALA A 55 -8.38 -6.05 6.00
CA ALA A 55 -7.04 -5.53 5.81
C ALA A 55 -6.02 -6.70 5.76
N LEU A 56 -5.08 -6.70 4.80
CA LEU A 56 -4.11 -7.79 4.60
C LEU A 56 -4.74 -9.20 4.47
N PHE A 57 -5.94 -9.29 3.88
CA PHE A 57 -6.72 -10.53 3.84
C PHE A 57 -5.97 -11.73 3.23
N THR A 58 -5.31 -11.55 2.08
CA THR A 58 -4.46 -12.56 1.44
C THR A 58 -3.00 -12.11 1.35
N ASN A 59 -2.28 -12.14 2.47
CA ASN A 59 -0.84 -11.89 2.56
C ASN A 59 -0.10 -13.16 3.00
N THR A 60 0.29 -14.06 2.09
CA THR A 60 0.79 -15.40 2.51
C THR A 60 2.16 -15.35 3.21
N ASN A 61 3.13 -14.67 2.60
CA ASN A 61 4.54 -14.65 3.04
C ASN A 61 5.13 -13.24 3.12
N GLY A 62 4.32 -12.21 2.82
CA GLY A 62 4.79 -10.83 2.83
C GLY A 62 5.03 -10.35 4.26
N GLY A 63 6.22 -9.84 4.54
CA GLY A 63 6.56 -9.22 5.82
C GLY A 63 6.62 -7.70 5.75
N TYR A 64 6.63 -7.05 6.92
CA TYR A 64 6.84 -5.61 7.07
C TYR A 64 5.78 -4.75 6.37
N ASN A 65 4.52 -5.20 6.31
CA ASN A 65 3.44 -4.44 5.69
C ASN A 65 2.56 -3.73 6.73
N THR A 66 2.16 -2.50 6.43
CA THR A 66 1.19 -1.74 7.22
C THR A 66 -0.06 -1.48 6.38
N ALA A 67 -1.20 -2.00 6.81
CA ALA A 67 -2.50 -1.83 6.16
C ALA A 67 -3.52 -1.21 7.12
N ASN A 68 -3.92 0.02 6.87
CA ASN A 68 -4.89 0.74 7.67
C ASN A 68 -6.08 1.17 6.79
N GLY A 69 -7.25 0.60 7.03
CA GLY A 69 -8.48 0.89 6.29
C GLY A 69 -9.20 -0.38 5.81
N TYR A 70 -10.44 -0.21 5.39
CA TYR A 70 -11.23 -1.30 4.81
C TYR A 70 -10.53 -1.85 3.55
N ALA A 71 -10.22 -3.14 3.57
CA ALA A 71 -9.57 -3.86 2.49
C ALA A 71 -8.29 -3.20 1.95
N ALA A 72 -7.54 -2.50 2.82
CA ALA A 72 -6.18 -2.05 2.50
C ALA A 72 -5.25 -3.27 2.37
N LEU A 73 -4.41 -3.31 1.33
CA LEU A 73 -3.57 -4.48 1.00
C LEU A 73 -4.35 -5.81 0.94
N TYR A 74 -5.60 -5.77 0.49
CA TYR A 74 -6.49 -6.94 0.47
C TYR A 74 -5.82 -8.17 -0.16
N SER A 75 -5.17 -7.98 -1.31
CA SER A 75 -4.45 -9.00 -2.04
C SER A 75 -2.99 -8.60 -2.23
N ASN A 76 -2.14 -8.99 -1.27
CA ASN A 76 -0.70 -8.74 -1.26
C ASN A 76 0.07 -10.06 -1.41
N THR A 77 0.28 -10.52 -2.65
CA THR A 77 0.92 -11.82 -2.90
C THR A 77 2.43 -11.68 -2.97
N GLY A 78 3.11 -11.80 -1.84
CA GLY A 78 4.58 -11.79 -1.73
C GLY A 78 5.22 -10.40 -1.66
N GLY A 79 4.43 -9.34 -1.62
CA GLY A 79 4.90 -7.97 -1.44
C GLY A 79 5.40 -7.71 -0.02
N ASN A 80 6.60 -7.14 0.11
CA ASN A 80 7.19 -6.72 1.38
C ASN A 80 7.30 -5.19 1.46
N TYR A 81 7.33 -4.66 2.68
CA TYR A 81 7.59 -3.24 2.94
C TYR A 81 6.54 -2.29 2.34
N ASN A 82 5.28 -2.71 2.27
CA ASN A 82 4.21 -1.86 1.74
C ASN A 82 3.45 -1.15 2.85
N THR A 83 3.16 0.14 2.65
CA THR A 83 2.31 0.95 3.53
C THR A 83 1.06 1.38 2.77
N ALA A 84 -0.10 0.93 3.21
CA ALA A 84 -1.41 1.26 2.64
C ALA A 84 -2.30 1.90 3.71
N ASN A 85 -2.61 3.18 3.54
CA ASN A 85 -3.50 3.93 4.42
C ASN A 85 -4.69 4.45 3.61
N GLY A 86 -5.87 3.87 3.80
CA GLY A 86 -7.11 4.29 3.15
C GLY A 86 -7.97 3.13 2.67
N TYR A 87 -9.22 3.45 2.32
CA TYR A 87 -10.17 2.50 1.74
C TYR A 87 -9.61 1.90 0.44
N GLN A 88 -9.40 0.57 0.42
CA GLN A 88 -8.86 -0.16 -0.73
C GLN A 88 -7.53 0.39 -1.28
N ALA A 89 -6.68 0.99 -0.43
CA ALA A 89 -5.32 1.35 -0.83
C ALA A 89 -4.49 0.07 -1.08
N LEU A 90 -3.71 0.02 -2.17
CA LEU A 90 -2.94 -1.16 -2.58
C LEU A 90 -3.76 -2.47 -2.63
N TYR A 91 -5.03 -2.39 -3.05
CA TYR A 91 -5.96 -3.52 -2.98
C TYR A 91 -5.43 -4.78 -3.70
N TYR A 92 -4.84 -4.61 -4.89
CA TYR A 92 -4.09 -5.65 -5.59
C TYR A 92 -2.64 -5.22 -5.72
N ASN A 93 -1.75 -5.83 -4.94
CA ASN A 93 -0.33 -5.53 -4.95
C ASN A 93 0.52 -6.80 -5.03
N THR A 94 1.48 -6.81 -5.94
CA THR A 94 2.52 -7.86 -6.04
C THR A 94 3.93 -7.28 -5.85
N GLY A 95 4.04 -5.94 -5.79
CA GLY A 95 5.29 -5.21 -5.66
C GLY A 95 5.74 -5.00 -4.21
N ASN A 96 6.96 -4.50 -4.07
CA ASN A 96 7.60 -4.20 -2.79
C ASN A 96 7.76 -2.69 -2.61
N SER A 97 7.89 -2.25 -1.36
CA SER A 97 8.27 -0.88 -1.01
C SER A 97 7.31 0.19 -1.53
N ASN A 98 6.01 -0.10 -1.58
CA ASN A 98 5.00 0.86 -2.05
C ASN A 98 4.35 1.60 -0.88
N THR A 99 4.22 2.91 -1.01
CA THR A 99 3.47 3.76 -0.08
C THR A 99 2.23 4.32 -0.77
N ALA A 100 1.05 3.95 -0.28
CA ALA A 100 -0.23 4.43 -0.76
C ALA A 100 -1.00 5.10 0.38
N ASN A 101 -1.21 6.40 0.29
CA ASN A 101 -2.00 7.17 1.23
C ASN A 101 -3.20 7.79 0.50
N GLY A 102 -4.40 7.30 0.78
CA GLY A 102 -5.64 7.75 0.15
C GLY A 102 -6.52 6.60 -0.33
N SER A 103 -7.83 6.86 -0.43
CA SER A 103 -8.78 5.86 -0.92
C SER A 103 -8.43 5.46 -2.35
N LYS A 104 -8.25 4.15 -2.58
CA LYS A 104 -7.91 3.54 -3.88
C LYS A 104 -6.57 4.04 -4.48
N ALA A 105 -5.68 4.58 -3.66
CA ALA A 105 -4.31 4.86 -4.09
C ALA A 105 -3.60 3.53 -4.41
N LEU A 106 -2.89 3.46 -5.54
CA LEU A 106 -2.24 2.24 -6.05
C LEU A 106 -3.16 1.00 -6.06
N TYR A 107 -4.46 1.19 -6.36
CA TYR A 107 -5.46 0.12 -6.26
C TYR A 107 -5.06 -1.17 -6.99
N SER A 108 -4.43 -1.06 -8.17
CA SER A 108 -3.87 -2.17 -8.92
C SER A 108 -2.40 -1.91 -9.25
N ASN A 109 -1.50 -2.58 -8.55
CA ASN A 109 -0.05 -2.49 -8.70
C ASN A 109 0.56 -3.88 -8.89
N THR A 110 0.62 -4.34 -10.14
CA THR A 110 0.95 -5.73 -10.48
C THR A 110 2.43 -5.98 -10.80
N ILE A 111 3.23 -4.92 -10.95
CA ILE A 111 4.68 -4.98 -11.22
C ILE A 111 5.44 -3.84 -10.52
N GLY A 112 4.78 -2.73 -10.16
CA GLY A 112 5.46 -1.56 -9.62
C GLY A 112 6.07 -1.77 -8.23
N HIS A 113 7.36 -1.51 -8.11
CA HIS A 113 8.06 -1.37 -6.83
C HIS A 113 8.36 0.11 -6.56
N ASP A 114 8.65 0.44 -5.30
CA ASP A 114 9.13 1.77 -4.89
C ASP A 114 8.20 2.93 -5.27
N ASN A 115 6.88 2.69 -5.31
CA ASN A 115 5.91 3.72 -5.65
C ASN A 115 5.50 4.54 -4.43
N THR A 116 5.29 5.84 -4.63
CA THR A 116 4.63 6.70 -3.63
C THR A 116 3.42 7.35 -4.26
N ALA A 117 2.23 6.97 -3.79
CA ALA A 117 0.95 7.53 -4.22
C ALA A 117 0.27 8.22 -3.04
N ASN A 118 0.03 9.52 -3.18
CA ASN A 118 -0.69 10.30 -2.18
C ASN A 118 -1.91 10.97 -2.80
N GLY A 119 -3.10 10.53 -2.39
CA GLY A 119 -4.39 11.09 -2.77
C GLY A 119 -5.41 10.05 -3.26
N TYR A 120 -6.65 10.50 -3.46
CA TYR A 120 -7.73 9.65 -3.94
C TYR A 120 -7.44 9.16 -5.37
N LYS A 121 -7.34 7.84 -5.54
CA LYS A 121 -7.03 7.18 -6.82
C LYS A 121 -5.69 7.59 -7.47
N ALA A 122 -4.73 8.09 -6.69
CA ALA A 122 -3.36 8.30 -7.17
C ALA A 122 -2.76 6.96 -7.63
N LEU A 123 -2.15 6.92 -8.82
CA LEU A 123 -1.59 5.73 -9.46
C LEU A 123 -2.55 4.53 -9.47
N PHE A 124 -3.84 4.77 -9.71
CA PHE A 124 -4.89 3.75 -9.60
C PHE A 124 -4.56 2.42 -10.31
N SER A 125 -3.87 2.48 -11.45
CA SER A 125 -3.32 1.32 -12.17
C SER A 125 -1.87 1.61 -12.55
N ASN A 126 -0.92 0.90 -11.96
CA ASN A 126 0.50 1.04 -12.26
C ASN A 126 1.06 -0.31 -12.74
N ILE A 127 1.37 -0.39 -14.03
CA ILE A 127 1.83 -1.62 -14.71
C ILE A 127 3.30 -1.56 -15.15
N ASP A 128 3.94 -0.39 -15.17
CA ASP A 128 5.21 -0.18 -15.90
C ASP A 128 6.46 0.08 -15.04
N GLY A 129 6.34 0.01 -13.71
CA GLY A 129 7.49 0.07 -12.80
C GLY A 129 7.95 1.49 -12.42
N ARG A 130 7.99 1.76 -11.10
CA ARG A 130 8.45 2.98 -10.41
C ARG A 130 7.79 4.30 -10.85
N SER A 131 6.87 4.75 -10.01
CA SER A 131 6.03 5.92 -10.21
C SER A 131 5.83 6.65 -8.88
N ILE A 132 6.15 7.94 -8.84
CA ILE A 132 5.81 8.84 -7.73
C ILE A 132 4.71 9.79 -8.21
N GLU A 133 3.52 9.69 -7.63
CA GLU A 133 2.41 10.62 -7.89
C GLU A 133 1.94 11.27 -6.59
N LEU A 134 2.06 12.60 -6.54
CA LEU A 134 1.49 13.44 -5.47
C LEU A 134 0.26 14.14 -6.06
N SER A 135 -0.89 13.48 -6.11
CA SER A 135 -2.08 14.02 -6.79
C SER A 135 -3.35 13.96 -5.93
N CYS A 136 -3.89 15.15 -5.63
CA CYS A 136 -5.22 15.34 -5.06
C CYS A 136 -6.20 15.66 -6.20
N LYS A 137 -6.96 14.67 -6.67
CA LYS A 137 -8.00 14.92 -7.68
C LYS A 137 -9.08 15.86 -7.10
N LYS A 138 -9.13 17.11 -7.57
CA LYS A 138 -10.23 18.02 -7.21
C LYS A 138 -11.54 17.50 -7.84
N GLY A 139 -12.62 17.51 -7.06
CA GLY A 139 -13.96 17.17 -7.52
C GLY A 139 -14.36 17.92 -8.79
N SER A 140 -15.03 17.19 -9.68
CA SER A 140 -15.75 17.61 -10.90
C SER A 140 -15.60 19.08 -11.31
N GLY A 141 -14.82 19.38 -12.38
CA GLY A 141 -15.22 20.47 -13.26
C GLY A 141 -14.19 21.28 -14.05
N LYS A 142 -12.87 21.22 -13.82
CA LYS A 142 -11.89 21.95 -14.68
C LYS A 142 -10.53 21.24 -14.76
N PRO A 143 -9.87 21.20 -15.94
CA PRO A 143 -8.50 20.71 -16.06
C PRO A 143 -7.55 21.75 -15.43
N GLY A 144 -6.97 21.40 -14.28
CA GLY A 144 -5.80 22.06 -13.72
C GLY A 144 -4.59 21.13 -13.85
N PRO A 145 -3.36 21.66 -13.97
CA PRO A 145 -2.16 20.84 -14.17
C PRO A 145 -1.82 20.10 -12.88
N PHE A 146 -1.73 18.77 -12.94
CA PHE A 146 -1.22 17.92 -11.86
C PHE A 146 0.14 17.34 -12.24
N LEU A 147 1.00 17.31 -11.23
CA LEU A 147 2.47 17.37 -11.25
C LEU A 147 3.14 16.08 -11.74
N LEU A 148 4.30 16.27 -12.38
CA LEU A 148 5.07 15.29 -13.16
C LEU A 148 5.71 14.16 -12.32
N LEU A 149 5.58 12.97 -12.90
CA LEU A 149 6.18 11.67 -12.60
C LEU A 149 7.71 11.67 -12.87
N LEU A 150 8.56 11.52 -11.85
CA LEU A 150 10.00 11.25 -12.05
C LEU A 150 10.26 9.74 -12.07
N GLY A 151 10.49 9.19 -13.26
CA GLY A 151 10.72 7.75 -13.50
C GLY A 151 12.13 7.36 -13.97
N VAL A 152 13.13 8.25 -14.07
CA VAL A 152 14.50 7.88 -14.52
C VAL A 152 15.58 8.77 -13.87
N ARG A 153 16.80 8.22 -13.66
CA ARG A 153 17.99 8.88 -13.08
C ARG A 153 18.13 10.35 -13.53
N VAL A 154 17.95 11.29 -12.60
CA VAL A 154 18.28 12.71 -12.80
C VAL A 154 19.67 12.96 -12.21
N THR A 155 20.68 13.16 -13.05
CA THR A 155 22.08 13.35 -12.60
C THR A 155 22.42 14.76 -12.17
N LEU A 156 21.54 15.76 -12.28
CA LEU A 156 21.77 17.07 -11.64
C LEU A 156 20.42 17.78 -11.42
N MET A 157 20.15 18.17 -10.18
CA MET A 157 18.99 18.97 -9.80
C MET A 157 19.50 20.29 -9.22
N GLU A 158 19.58 21.34 -10.05
CA GLU A 158 19.74 22.71 -9.55
C GLU A 158 18.39 23.40 -9.50
N LEU A 159 17.89 23.62 -8.28
CA LEU A 159 16.73 24.46 -8.01
C LEU A 159 17.19 25.91 -7.93
N SER A 160 17.25 26.60 -9.07
CA SER A 160 17.30 28.07 -9.05
C SER A 160 15.87 28.60 -8.89
N SER A 161 15.71 29.42 -7.87
CA SER A 161 14.49 30.07 -7.38
C SER A 161 13.37 30.34 -8.40
N GLY A 162 12.16 29.86 -8.09
CA GLY A 162 10.89 30.43 -8.54
C GLY A 162 10.30 29.81 -9.81
N PHE A 163 9.21 29.05 -9.63
CA PHE A 163 8.21 28.64 -10.64
C PHE A 163 8.71 28.43 -12.08
N GLY A 164 9.31 27.27 -12.36
CA GLY A 164 9.68 26.82 -13.71
C GLY A 164 8.80 25.68 -14.22
N TRP A 165 8.32 25.76 -15.46
CA TRP A 165 7.67 24.66 -16.18
C TRP A 165 8.73 23.84 -16.95
N LEU A 166 8.67 22.50 -16.84
CA LEU A 166 9.52 21.59 -17.61
C LEU A 166 9.06 21.54 -19.07
N ARG A 167 9.97 21.87 -20.00
CA ARG A 167 9.82 21.52 -21.42
C ARG A 167 10.80 20.41 -21.76
N GLN A 168 10.30 19.33 -22.34
CA GLN A 168 11.14 18.29 -22.94
C GLN A 168 11.73 18.85 -24.24
N SER A 169 13.05 19.01 -24.29
CA SER A 169 13.76 19.36 -25.52
C SER A 169 13.71 18.19 -26.51
N PRO A 170 13.48 18.42 -27.82
CA PRO A 170 13.64 17.36 -28.81
C PRO A 170 15.10 16.91 -28.84
N ALA A 171 15.33 15.60 -28.84
CA ALA A 171 16.66 15.03 -29.05
C ALA A 171 17.16 15.40 -30.45
N PHE A 172 18.42 15.86 -30.54
CA PHE A 172 19.21 15.85 -31.77
C PHE A 172 20.01 14.57 -31.84
#